data_AF-A0A699R937-F1
#
_entry.id   AF-A0A699R937-F1
#
_cell.length_a   1.000
_cell.length_b   1.000
_cell.length_c   1.000
_cell.angle_alpha   90.00
_cell.angle_beta   90.00
_cell.angle_gamma   90.00
#
_symmetry.space_group_name_H-M   'P 1'
#
loop_
_entity.id
_entity.type
_entity.pdbx_description
1 polymer ?
#
loop_
_entity_poly.entity_id
_entity_poly.type
_entity_poly.pdbx_seq_one_letter_code
_entity_poly.pdbx_strand_id
1 'polypeptide(L)'
;YARENAHLKATYKNLFDSISVLRVQTETKIASLQNELQSNIYKNTKLRTQLYKKVSDQKDTNQDSSKNTKFAKQPIAEILPKIGETNALSKAVTSNSVSKPPVSKGVNNAKVIAPGMFRISPDMISREAKKVPNTVSASSRTKPITVS
;
A
#
# COMPACT_ATOMS: atom_id res chain seq x y z
N TYR A 1 8.88 57.59 4.40
CA TYR A 1 8.59 56.95 5.70
C TYR A 1 7.11 56.69 5.98
N ALA A 2 6.26 57.69 6.30
CA ALA A 2 4.87 57.40 6.72
C ALA A 2 4.00 56.72 5.64
N ARG A 3 4.12 57.14 4.38
CA ARG A 3 3.39 56.56 3.24
C ARG A 3 3.82 55.13 2.91
N GLU A 4 5.13 54.86 2.94
CA GLU A 4 5.69 53.52 2.69
C GLU A 4 5.28 52.53 3.79
N ASN A 5 5.29 52.97 5.06
CA ASN A 5 4.81 52.16 6.17
C ASN A 5 3.31 51.84 6.05
N ALA A 6 2.50 52.80 5.59
CA ALA A 6 1.07 52.56 5.35
C ALA A 6 0.85 51.55 4.22
N HIS A 7 1.59 51.67 3.12
CA HIS A 7 1.54 50.71 2.01
C HIS A 7 1.94 49.30 2.50
N LEU A 8 3.06 49.19 3.21
CA LEU A 8 3.54 47.92 3.73
C LEU A 8 2.52 47.24 4.66
N LYS A 9 1.88 48.03 5.55
CA LYS A 9 0.81 47.54 6.44
C LYS A 9 -0.38 47.00 5.65
N ALA A 10 -0.80 47.68 4.59
CA ALA A 10 -1.88 47.23 3.73
C ALA A 10 -1.50 45.94 2.97
N THR A 11 -0.28 45.86 2.44
CA THR A 11 0.23 44.65 1.76
C THR A 11 0.23 43.44 2.69
N TYR A 12 0.75 43.58 3.92
CA TYR A 12 0.76 42.49 4.89
C TYR A 12 -0.65 42.05 5.28
N LYS A 13 -1.58 43.00 5.43
CA LYS A 13 -2.98 42.67 5.72
C LYS A 13 -3.61 41.85 4.60
N ASN A 14 -3.43 42.27 3.35
CA ASN A 14 -3.96 41.53 2.19
C ASN A 14 -3.35 40.13 2.07
N LEU A 15 -2.04 39.99 2.34
CA LEU A 15 -1.37 38.69 2.34
C LEU A 15 -1.95 37.77 3.43
N PHE A 16 -2.14 38.30 4.63
CA PHE A 16 -2.73 37.57 5.75
C PHE A 16 -4.16 37.10 5.42
N ASP A 17 -4.99 37.99 4.87
CA ASP A 17 -6.36 37.67 4.47
C ASP A 17 -6.38 36.59 3.38
N SER A 18 -5.49 36.70 2.37
CA SER A 18 -5.34 35.69 1.30
C SER A 18 -4.93 34.32 1.83
N ILE A 19 -3.95 34.26 2.74
CA ILE A 19 -3.51 33.01 3.39
C ILE A 19 -4.66 32.39 4.19
N SER A 20 -5.42 33.22 4.90
CA SER A 20 -6.56 32.77 5.70
C SER A 20 -7.66 32.15 4.83
N VAL A 21 -8.00 32.79 3.71
CA VAL A 21 -8.97 32.26 2.73
C VAL A 21 -8.47 30.96 2.12
N LEU A 22 -7.21 30.91 1.70
CA LEU A 22 -6.62 29.71 1.10
C LEU A 22 -6.62 28.52 2.06
N ARG A 23 -6.36 28.78 3.35
CA ARG A 23 -6.45 27.75 4.40
C ARG A 23 -7.85 27.15 4.49
N VAL A 24 -8.89 27.98 4.55
CA VAL A 24 -10.28 27.49 4.62
C VAL A 24 -10.66 26.69 3.37
N GLN A 25 -10.24 27.16 2.18
CA GLN A 25 -10.49 26.45 0.92
C GLN A 25 -9.81 25.07 0.89
N THR A 26 -8.55 25.01 1.31
CA THR A 26 -7.79 23.74 1.35
C THR A 26 -8.38 22.76 2.37
N GLU A 27 -8.76 23.22 3.56
CA GLU A 27 -9.45 22.40 4.57
C GLU A 27 -10.77 21.83 4.02
N THR A 28 -11.56 22.66 3.34
CA THR A 28 -12.82 22.23 2.70
C THR A 28 -12.58 21.15 1.64
N LYS A 29 -11.56 21.34 0.78
CA LYS A 29 -11.22 20.38 -0.26
C LYS A 29 -10.74 19.04 0.33
N ILE A 30 -9.94 19.08 1.40
CA ILE A 30 -9.50 17.88 2.12
C ILE A 30 -10.70 17.13 2.69
N ALA A 31 -11.61 17.83 3.38
CA ALA A 31 -12.81 17.21 3.95
C ALA A 31 -13.69 16.55 2.87
N SER A 32 -13.89 17.21 1.72
CA SER A 32 -14.63 16.64 0.60
C SER A 32 -13.99 15.36 0.07
N LEU A 33 -12.67 15.37 -0.15
CA LEU A 33 -11.93 14.20 -0.64
C LEU A 33 -11.97 13.04 0.36
N GLN A 34 -11.87 13.33 1.66
CA GLN A 34 -12.01 12.32 2.71
C GLN A 34 -13.41 11.67 2.67
N ASN A 35 -14.47 12.48 2.54
CA ASN A 35 -15.84 11.96 2.45
C ASN A 35 -16.05 11.08 1.22
N GLU A 36 -15.53 11.50 0.06
CA GLU A 36 -15.61 10.72 -1.18
C GLU A 36 -14.87 9.38 -1.05
N LEU A 37 -13.66 9.40 -0.48
CA LEU A 37 -12.87 8.20 -0.23
C LEU A 37 -13.60 7.21 0.69
N GLN A 38 -14.18 7.69 1.80
CA GLN A 38 -14.93 6.84 2.72
C GLN A 38 -16.16 6.21 2.06
N SER A 39 -16.91 6.99 1.27
CA SER A 39 -18.05 6.50 0.49
C SER A 39 -17.64 5.39 -0.49
N ASN A 40 -16.53 5.59 -1.20
CA ASN A 40 -16.01 4.62 -2.16
C ASN A 40 -15.51 3.34 -1.48
N ILE A 41 -14.84 3.45 -0.32
CA ILE A 41 -14.44 2.29 0.49
C ILE A 41 -15.67 1.49 0.89
N TYR A 42 -16.71 2.13 1.44
CA TYR A 42 -17.95 1.45 1.84
C TYR A 42 -18.65 0.74 0.67
N LYS A 43 -18.73 1.39 -0.49
CA LYS A 43 -19.30 0.76 -1.69
C LYS A 43 -18.49 -0.48 -2.10
N ASN A 44 -17.17 -0.39 -2.09
CA ASN A 44 -16.29 -1.49 -2.49
C ASN A 44 -16.38 -2.67 -1.49
N THR A 45 -16.41 -2.41 -0.18
CA THR A 45 -16.57 -3.48 0.82
C THR A 45 -17.89 -4.21 0.64
N LYS A 46 -18.99 -3.48 0.41
CA LYS A 46 -20.31 -4.08 0.13
C LYS A 46 -20.28 -4.99 -1.11
N LEU A 47 -19.64 -4.55 -2.19
CA LEU A 47 -19.48 -5.34 -3.41
C LEU A 47 -18.64 -6.61 -3.19
N ARG A 48 -17.52 -6.49 -2.46
CA ARG A 48 -16.69 -7.66 -2.10
C ARG A 48 -17.46 -8.69 -1.31
N THR A 49 -18.26 -8.26 -0.33
CA THR A 49 -19.12 -9.15 0.46
C THR A 49 -20.16 -9.84 -0.43
N GLN A 50 -20.79 -9.13 -1.35
CA GLN A 50 -21.75 -9.72 -2.28
C GLN A 50 -21.10 -10.74 -3.21
N LEU A 51 -19.91 -10.43 -3.75
CA LEU A 51 -19.18 -11.33 -4.62
C LEU A 51 -18.78 -12.62 -3.90
N TYR A 52 -18.27 -12.50 -2.66
CA TYR A 52 -17.89 -13.65 -1.84
C TYR A 52 -19.07 -14.60 -1.60
N LYS A 53 -20.24 -14.06 -1.23
CA LYS A 53 -21.47 -14.86 -1.04
C LYS A 53 -21.83 -15.63 -2.31
N LYS A 54 -21.91 -14.95 -3.46
CA LYS A 54 -22.22 -15.59 -4.75
C LYS A 54 -21.22 -16.68 -5.15
N VAL A 55 -19.92 -16.46 -4.91
CA VAL A 55 -18.88 -17.46 -5.19
C VAL A 55 -18.99 -18.66 -4.25
N SER A 56 -19.39 -18.46 -2.99
CA SER A 56 -19.66 -19.55 -2.05
C SER A 56 -20.87 -20.36 -2.49
N ASP A 57 -21.99 -19.70 -2.79
CA ASP A 57 -23.25 -20.37 -3.19
C ASP A 57 -23.07 -21.19 -4.48
N GLN A 58 -22.27 -20.70 -5.43
CA GLN A 58 -21.93 -21.42 -6.67
C GLN A 58 -21.13 -22.71 -6.44
N LYS A 59 -20.36 -22.77 -5.34
CA LYS A 59 -19.51 -23.92 -5.02
C LYS A 59 -20.33 -25.11 -4.50
N ASP A 60 -21.50 -24.85 -3.93
CA ASP A 60 -22.39 -25.90 -3.41
C ASP A 60 -23.36 -26.46 -4.47
N THR A 61 -23.53 -25.79 -5.61
CA THR A 61 -24.40 -26.25 -6.71
C THR A 61 -23.69 -27.12 -7.74
N ASN A 62 -22.36 -27.03 -7.80
CA ASN A 62 -21.53 -27.97 -8.54
C ASN A 62 -20.86 -28.92 -7.53
N GLN A 63 -21.65 -29.78 -6.88
CA GLN A 63 -21.16 -31.14 -6.69
C GLN A 63 -20.94 -31.71 -8.09
N ASP A 64 -19.79 -31.38 -8.64
CA ASP A 64 -19.23 -32.04 -9.80
C ASP A 64 -19.08 -33.50 -9.38
N SER A 65 -20.07 -34.31 -9.73
CA SER A 65 -19.94 -35.76 -9.82
C SER A 65 -19.00 -36.11 -10.98
N SER A 66 -17.88 -35.38 -11.13
CA SER A 66 -16.79 -35.81 -11.96
C SER A 66 -16.25 -37.06 -11.31
N LYS A 67 -16.71 -38.19 -11.87
CA LYS A 67 -16.16 -39.51 -11.64
C LYS A 67 -14.66 -39.35 -11.78
N ASN A 68 -13.97 -39.37 -10.64
CA ASN A 68 -12.54 -39.48 -10.57
C ASN A 68 -12.17 -40.80 -11.25
N THR A 69 -11.90 -40.75 -12.55
CA THR A 69 -11.30 -41.88 -13.25
C THR A 69 -10.05 -42.23 -12.47
N LYS A 70 -10.09 -43.39 -11.80
CA LYS A 70 -9.05 -43.91 -10.92
C LYS A 70 -7.71 -43.73 -11.63
N PHE A 71 -6.91 -42.76 -11.19
CA PHE A 71 -5.49 -42.87 -11.38
C PHE A 71 -5.09 -44.14 -10.63
N ALA A 72 -4.86 -45.22 -11.40
CA ALA A 72 -4.18 -46.39 -10.90
C ALA A 72 -2.84 -45.88 -10.37
N LYS A 73 -2.73 -45.72 -9.04
CA LYS A 73 -1.45 -45.54 -8.38
C LYS A 73 -0.66 -46.79 -8.72
N GLN A 74 0.24 -46.69 -9.69
CA GLN A 74 1.25 -47.73 -9.83
C GLN A 74 1.99 -47.82 -8.49
N PRO A 75 2.12 -49.01 -7.90
CA PRO A 75 2.88 -49.15 -6.67
C PRO A 75 4.33 -48.77 -6.95
N ILE A 76 4.78 -47.68 -6.33
CA ILE A 76 6.19 -47.23 -6.34
C ILE A 76 7.13 -48.31 -5.75
N ALA A 77 6.60 -49.39 -5.17
CA ALA A 77 7.36 -50.53 -4.66
C ALA A 77 8.17 -51.29 -5.73
N GLU A 78 7.86 -51.14 -7.02
CA GLU A 78 8.58 -51.85 -8.09
C GLU A 78 9.79 -51.09 -8.64
N ILE A 79 9.97 -49.81 -8.28
CA ILE A 79 11.10 -48.97 -8.73
C ILE A 79 12.03 -48.62 -7.57
N LEU A 80 12.24 -49.55 -6.64
CA LEU A 80 13.40 -49.52 -5.77
C LEU A 80 14.51 -50.33 -6.45
N PRO A 81 15.43 -49.73 -7.23
CA PRO A 81 16.65 -50.42 -7.61
C PRO A 81 17.38 -50.78 -6.31
N LYS A 82 17.71 -52.07 -6.14
CA LYS A 82 18.41 -52.56 -4.96
C LYS A 82 19.72 -51.77 -4.80
N ILE A 83 19.77 -50.93 -3.77
CA ILE A 83 20.98 -50.25 -3.34
C ILE A 83 21.98 -51.33 -2.92
N GLY A 84 22.99 -51.53 -3.74
CA GLY A 84 24.01 -52.53 -3.52
C GLY A 84 24.91 -52.71 -4.73
N GLU A 85 25.48 -51.63 -5.26
CA GLU A 85 26.84 -51.65 -5.85
C GLU A 85 27.27 -50.23 -6.25
N THR A 86 28.51 -49.93 -5.91
CA THR A 86 29.11 -48.61 -5.82
C THR A 86 29.97 -48.26 -7.04
N ASN A 87 30.11 -46.96 -7.31
CA ASN A 87 31.23 -46.29 -8.00
C ASN A 87 31.25 -46.33 -9.53
N ALA A 88 30.94 -45.18 -10.16
CA ALA A 88 31.79 -44.53 -11.17
C ALA A 88 31.06 -43.34 -11.83
N LEU A 89 31.57 -42.14 -11.56
CA LEU A 89 31.71 -41.00 -12.48
C LEU A 89 30.61 -40.80 -13.58
N SER A 90 29.77 -39.77 -13.44
CA SER A 90 29.64 -38.68 -14.46
C SER A 90 28.42 -37.76 -14.21
N LYS A 91 28.76 -36.55 -13.75
CA LYS A 91 28.15 -35.21 -13.98
C LYS A 91 26.65 -34.96 -13.79
N ALA A 92 26.38 -33.80 -13.17
CA ALA A 92 25.07 -33.20 -12.97
C ALA A 92 24.31 -33.05 -14.30
N VAL A 93 23.16 -33.71 -14.40
CA VAL A 93 22.19 -33.50 -15.48
C VAL A 93 21.53 -32.15 -15.23
N THR A 94 21.96 -31.13 -15.99
CA THR A 94 21.36 -29.79 -16.01
C THR A 94 19.88 -29.89 -16.36
N SER A 95 19.02 -29.65 -15.38
CA SER A 95 17.57 -29.48 -15.59
C SER A 95 17.29 -28.09 -16.12
N ASN A 96 17.50 -27.88 -17.42
CA ASN A 96 17.10 -26.65 -18.11
C ASN A 96 15.76 -26.90 -18.83
N SER A 97 14.64 -26.89 -18.09
CA SER A 97 13.33 -26.74 -18.73
C SER A 97 13.07 -25.23 -18.90
N VAL A 98 13.60 -24.68 -19.98
CA VAL A 98 13.33 -23.31 -20.39
C VAL A 98 11.99 -23.31 -21.13
N SER A 99 10.92 -22.86 -20.45
CA SER A 99 9.66 -22.58 -21.14
C SER A 99 9.84 -21.36 -22.04
N LYS A 100 9.66 -21.52 -23.35
CA LYS A 100 9.60 -20.40 -24.29
C LYS A 100 8.33 -19.60 -24.01
N PRO A 101 8.40 -18.33 -23.54
CA PRO A 101 7.19 -17.54 -23.40
C PRO A 101 6.60 -17.29 -24.79
N PRO A 102 5.29 -17.43 -24.98
CA PRO A 102 4.66 -17.07 -26.25
C PRO A 102 4.98 -15.62 -26.57
N VAL A 103 5.42 -15.39 -27.81
CA VAL A 103 5.77 -14.06 -28.33
C VAL A 103 4.52 -13.19 -28.24
N SER A 104 4.43 -12.36 -27.21
CA SER A 104 3.39 -11.35 -27.10
C SER A 104 3.59 -10.35 -28.24
N LYS A 105 2.56 -10.15 -29.07
CA LYS A 105 2.57 -9.10 -30.10
C LYS A 105 2.79 -7.76 -29.41
N GLY A 106 3.82 -7.03 -29.84
CA GLY A 106 4.30 -5.82 -29.20
C GLY A 106 3.23 -4.73 -29.17
N VAL A 107 2.68 -4.47 -27.98
CA VAL A 107 2.10 -3.18 -27.64
C VAL A 107 3.24 -2.31 -27.09
N ASN A 108 3.50 -1.22 -27.81
CA ASN A 108 4.53 -0.23 -27.55
C ASN A 108 4.17 0.65 -26.35
N ASN A 109 4.32 0.12 -25.15
CA ASN A 109 4.22 0.92 -23.93
C ASN A 109 5.60 1.46 -23.57
N ALA A 110 5.99 2.61 -24.10
CA ALA A 110 7.26 3.30 -23.82
C ALA A 110 7.38 3.86 -22.39
N LYS A 111 6.71 3.24 -21.42
CA LYS A 111 6.77 3.56 -19.98
C LYS A 111 6.37 2.35 -19.15
N VAL A 112 7.05 1.21 -19.35
CA VAL A 112 7.01 0.12 -18.37
C VAL A 112 7.81 0.58 -17.17
N ILE A 113 7.12 0.97 -16.09
CA ILE A 113 7.74 1.17 -14.78
C ILE A 113 8.23 -0.20 -14.33
N ALA A 114 9.54 -0.34 -14.07
CA ALA A 114 10.13 -1.61 -13.66
C ALA A 114 9.43 -2.11 -12.36
N PRO A 115 9.12 -3.42 -12.24
CA PRO A 115 8.46 -4.00 -11.06
C PRO A 115 9.21 -3.79 -9.73
N GLY A 116 10.45 -3.30 -9.76
CA GLY A 116 11.28 -3.01 -8.60
C GLY A 116 11.21 -1.58 -8.05
N MET A 117 10.46 -0.66 -8.68
CA MET A 117 10.43 0.75 -8.25
C MET A 117 9.57 1.02 -7.01
N PHE A 118 8.69 0.10 -6.64
CA PHE A 118 7.84 0.23 -5.44
C PHE A 118 8.16 -0.86 -4.42
N ARG A 119 9.33 -0.75 -3.77
CA ARG A 119 9.55 -1.42 -2.48
C ARG A 119 8.77 -0.65 -1.41
N ILE A 120 7.47 -0.89 -1.34
CA ILE A 120 6.67 -0.45 -0.19
C ILE A 120 7.00 -1.44 0.92
N SER A 121 7.91 -1.06 1.82
CA SER A 121 8.14 -1.81 3.06
C SER A 121 6.88 -1.71 3.92
N PRO A 122 6.17 -2.81 4.23
CA PRO A 122 4.96 -2.77 5.05
C PRO A 122 5.23 -2.45 6.53
N ASP A 123 6.51 -2.36 6.93
CA ASP A 123 6.95 -2.29 8.33
C ASP A 123 7.15 -0.85 8.87
N MET A 124 6.81 0.20 8.11
CA MET A 124 7.19 1.59 8.46
C MET A 124 6.04 2.54 8.81
N ILE A 125 4.79 2.07 9.00
CA ILE A 125 3.66 2.96 9.38
C ILE A 125 3.12 2.69 10.81
N SER A 126 3.94 2.14 11.71
CA SER A 126 3.60 2.06 13.14
C SER A 126 4.67 2.71 14.02
N ARG A 127 5.02 3.98 13.76
CA ARG A 127 5.68 4.79 14.78
C ARG A 127 4.65 5.60 15.55
N GLU A 128 4.10 4.93 16.53
CA GLU A 128 3.56 5.46 17.79
C GLU A 128 4.05 6.88 18.08
N ALA A 129 3.11 7.83 18.08
CA ALA A 129 3.35 9.15 18.65
C ALA A 129 3.56 8.98 20.15
N LYS A 130 4.82 8.90 20.59
CA LYS A 130 5.16 9.07 22.00
C LYS A 130 4.59 10.42 22.45
N LYS A 131 3.51 10.37 23.23
CA LYS A 131 3.02 11.50 24.01
C LYS A 131 4.15 11.93 24.95
N VAL A 132 4.82 13.02 24.61
CA VAL A 132 5.58 13.80 25.58
C VAL A 132 4.54 14.64 26.34
N PRO A 133 4.40 14.52 27.67
CA PRO A 133 3.65 15.51 28.42
C PRO A 133 4.50 16.79 28.43
N ASN A 134 4.11 17.78 27.64
CA ASN A 134 4.63 19.12 27.81
C ASN A 134 4.06 19.67 29.12
N THR A 135 4.79 19.47 30.22
CA THR A 135 4.52 20.12 31.50
C THR A 135 4.82 21.61 31.32
N VAL A 136 3.78 22.40 31.12
CA VAL A 136 3.86 23.85 31.19
C VAL A 136 3.97 24.23 32.66
N SER A 137 5.20 24.44 33.16
CA SER A 137 5.40 25.09 34.44
C SER A 137 5.15 26.59 34.28
N ALA A 138 4.02 27.06 34.78
CA ALA A 138 3.75 28.49 34.94
C ALA A 138 4.72 29.04 36.00
N SER A 139 5.81 29.66 35.57
CA SER A 139 6.68 30.45 36.44
C SER A 139 6.30 31.93 36.31
N SER A 140 5.49 32.39 37.25
CA SER A 140 5.22 33.81 37.47
C SER A 140 6.48 34.47 38.01
N ARG A 141 7.25 35.15 37.14
CA ARG A 141 8.35 36.02 37.57
C ARG A 141 8.25 37.38 36.88
N THR A 142 7.41 38.24 37.44
CA THR A 142 7.45 39.68 37.21
C THR A 142 8.63 40.24 38.01
N LYS A 143 9.63 40.81 37.33
CA LYS A 143 10.55 41.76 37.97
C LYS A 143 10.05 43.18 37.64
N PRO A 144 9.80 44.06 38.61
CA PRO A 144 9.59 45.47 38.31
C PRO A 144 10.91 46.11 37.90
N ILE A 145 10.89 46.90 36.82
CA ILE A 145 12.01 47.77 36.44
C ILE A 145 11.87 49.03 37.29
N THR A 146 12.84 49.27 38.17
CA THR A 146 13.02 50.56 38.84
C THR A 146 13.72 51.50 37.87
N VAL A 147 13.08 52.63 37.54
CA VAL A 147 13.70 53.75 36.81
C VAL A 147 13.89 54.86 37.83
N SER A 148 15.14 55.19 38.13
CA SER A 148 15.55 56.41 38.82
C SER A 148 15.92 57.48 37.81
#